data_AF-A0A5J4P6H1-F1
#
_entry.id   AF-A0A5J4P6H1-F1
#
_cell.length_a   1.000
_cell.length_b   1.000
_cell.length_c   1.000
_cell.angle_alpha   90.00
_cell.angle_beta   90.00
_cell.angle_gamma   90.00
#
_symmetry.space_group_name_H-M   'P 1'
#
loop_
_entity.id
_entity.type
_entity.pdbx_description
1 polymer ?
#
loop_
_entity_poly.entity_id
_entity_poly.type
_entity_poly.pdbx_seq_one_letter_code
_entity_poly.pdbx_strand_id
1 'polypeptide(L)'
;VDMLREGGILAFITSQGVMDSSTGEPVREWLMNNANLVSAVRLPNNLFTDTAGTEVGSDLIVLQKQSGKTALTPEEKLFLKSRTLSNGEKVNNYFQDFNRVVHTKGYVDKDLYGKPATIFIHEKGIEGIASDLKGMLSADFSQRLDTELYLNNSILRQPDYDYEMTKEDWQEMEEIMKASKTKEFWA
;
A
#
# COMPACT_ATOMS: atom_id res chain seq x y z
N VAL A 1 -0.01 0.43 -12.50
CA VAL A 1 1.30 -0.29 -12.42
C VAL A 1 2.15 0.02 -13.64
N ASP A 2 1.59 0.05 -14.86
CA ASP A 2 2.35 0.27 -16.10
C ASP A 2 3.25 1.52 -16.10
N MET A 3 2.76 2.63 -15.52
CA MET A 3 3.48 3.91 -15.44
C MET A 3 4.65 3.92 -14.44
N LEU A 4 4.86 2.85 -13.67
CA LEU A 4 6.01 2.74 -12.78
C LEU A 4 7.24 2.32 -13.59
N ARG A 5 8.41 2.80 -13.18
CA ARG A 5 9.67 2.18 -13.58
C ARG A 5 9.76 0.74 -13.03
N GLU A 6 10.58 -0.09 -13.65
CA GLU A 6 10.87 -1.43 -13.14
C GLU A 6 11.39 -1.36 -11.69
N GLY A 7 10.92 -2.26 -10.82
CA GLY A 7 11.22 -2.21 -9.39
C GLY A 7 10.59 -1.06 -8.61
N GLY A 8 9.86 -0.16 -9.27
CA GLY A 8 9.16 0.96 -8.63
C GLY A 8 8.01 0.51 -7.73
N ILE A 9 7.71 1.30 -6.70
CA ILE A 9 6.71 1.00 -5.68
C ILE A 9 5.44 1.80 -5.94
N LEU A 10 4.28 1.15 -5.84
CA LEU A 10 2.96 1.77 -5.83
C LEU A 10 2.26 1.41 -4.51
N ALA A 11 1.86 2.43 -3.76
CA ALA A 11 1.01 2.28 -2.58
C ALA A 11 -0.30 3.04 -2.82
N PHE A 12 -1.43 2.39 -2.57
CA PHE A 12 -2.75 3.01 -2.73
C PHE A 12 -3.74 2.45 -1.72
N ILE A 13 -4.74 3.27 -1.39
CA ILE A 13 -5.87 2.88 -0.55
C ILE A 13 -7.07 2.61 -1.46
N THR A 14 -7.80 1.53 -1.18
CA THR A 14 -9.02 1.14 -1.88
C THR A 14 -10.09 0.72 -0.88
N SER A 15 -11.36 0.68 -1.29
CA SER A 15 -12.40 0.12 -0.44
C SER A 15 -12.22 -1.39 -0.26
N GLN A 16 -12.66 -1.93 0.89
CA GLN A 16 -12.63 -3.38 1.15
C GLN A 16 -13.36 -4.20 0.07
N GLY A 17 -14.40 -3.62 -0.54
CA GLY A 17 -15.14 -4.23 -1.63
C GLY A 17 -14.29 -4.60 -2.85
N VAL A 18 -13.19 -3.88 -3.13
CA VAL A 18 -12.30 -4.21 -4.25
C VAL A 18 -11.54 -5.52 -3.99
N MET A 19 -11.08 -5.72 -2.77
CA MET A 19 -10.39 -6.95 -2.37
C MET A 19 -11.37 -8.11 -2.23
N ASP A 20 -12.53 -7.87 -1.62
CA ASP A 20 -13.47 -8.92 -1.27
C ASP A 20 -14.35 -9.37 -2.44
N SER A 21 -14.56 -8.50 -3.43
CA SER A 21 -15.38 -8.84 -4.60
C SER A 21 -14.76 -9.95 -5.44
N SER A 22 -15.59 -10.94 -5.79
CA SER A 22 -15.27 -11.97 -6.77
C SER A 22 -15.15 -11.41 -8.19
N THR A 23 -15.85 -10.31 -8.51
CA THR A 23 -15.77 -9.69 -9.86
C THR A 23 -14.46 -8.93 -10.06
N GLY A 24 -13.76 -8.57 -8.98
CA GLY A 24 -12.46 -7.93 -9.02
C GLY A 24 -11.29 -8.89 -9.27
N GLU A 25 -11.52 -10.20 -9.28
CA GLU A 25 -10.46 -11.21 -9.45
C GLU A 25 -9.61 -11.00 -10.71
N PRO A 26 -10.14 -10.72 -11.92
CA PRO A 26 -9.32 -10.48 -13.10
C PRO A 26 -8.37 -9.28 -12.97
N VAL A 27 -8.81 -8.23 -12.25
CA VAL A 27 -7.95 -7.07 -11.96
C VAL A 27 -6.83 -7.46 -11.01
N ARG A 28 -7.14 -8.22 -9.95
CA ARG A 28 -6.11 -8.72 -9.02
C ARG A 28 -5.14 -9.67 -9.71
N GLU A 29 -5.61 -10.53 -10.60
CA GLU A 29 -4.76 -11.42 -11.42
C GLU A 29 -3.80 -10.61 -12.28
N TRP A 30 -4.31 -9.59 -12.98
CA TRP A 30 -3.45 -8.70 -13.74
C TRP A 30 -2.41 -8.00 -12.87
N LEU A 31 -2.78 -7.50 -11.69
CA LEU A 31 -1.84 -6.88 -10.75
C LEU A 31 -0.77 -7.87 -10.29
N MET A 32 -1.15 -9.09 -9.88
CA MET A 32 -0.23 -10.09 -9.37
C MET A 32 0.68 -10.69 -10.45
N ASN A 33 0.31 -10.61 -11.72
CA ASN A 33 1.16 -11.02 -12.84
C ASN A 33 2.16 -9.94 -13.29
N ASN A 34 1.91 -8.66 -12.96
CA ASN A 34 2.75 -7.53 -13.38
C ASN A 34 3.49 -6.85 -12.22
N ALA A 35 3.27 -7.31 -10.99
CA ALA A 35 3.90 -6.78 -9.80
C ALA A 35 4.02 -7.84 -8.70
N ASN A 36 4.99 -7.64 -7.81
CA ASN A 36 5.12 -8.35 -6.55
C ASN A 36 4.24 -7.69 -5.49
N LEU A 37 3.49 -8.49 -4.73
CA LEU A 37 2.75 -8.02 -3.57
C LEU A 37 3.70 -7.77 -2.39
N VAL A 38 4.01 -6.50 -2.12
CA VAL A 38 4.85 -6.11 -0.97
C VAL A 38 4.03 -6.17 0.31
N SER A 39 2.84 -5.55 0.34
CA SER A 39 1.96 -5.56 1.50
C SER A 39 0.50 -5.36 1.11
N ALA A 40 -0.42 -5.95 1.88
CA ALA A 40 -1.83 -5.60 1.87
C ALA A 40 -2.32 -5.60 3.32
N VAL A 41 -2.89 -4.49 3.77
CA VAL A 41 -3.35 -4.33 5.15
C VAL A 41 -4.74 -3.73 5.15
N ARG A 42 -5.66 -4.38 5.86
CA ARG A 42 -7.01 -3.87 6.08
C ARG A 42 -7.00 -2.87 7.24
N LEU A 43 -7.50 -1.68 6.97
CA LEU A 43 -7.61 -0.60 7.93
C LEU A 43 -8.93 -0.74 8.72
N PRO A 44 -8.96 -0.29 9.98
CA PRO A 44 -10.16 -0.40 10.80
C PRO A 44 -11.28 0.50 10.26
N ASN A 45 -12.52 0.08 10.44
CA ASN A 45 -13.71 0.82 10.01
C ASN A 45 -13.78 2.22 10.63
N ASN A 46 -13.26 2.40 11.86
CA ASN A 46 -13.26 3.69 12.53
C ASN A 46 -12.11 4.64 12.12
N LEU A 47 -11.32 4.31 11.09
CA LEU A 47 -10.23 5.17 10.63
C LEU A 47 -10.71 6.53 10.12
N PHE A 48 -11.86 6.58 9.45
CA PHE A 48 -12.39 7.79 8.82
C PHE A 48 -13.55 8.41 9.58
N THR A 49 -13.83 7.96 10.81
CA THR A 49 -14.95 8.48 11.61
C THR A 49 -14.74 9.94 11.98
N ASP A 50 -13.58 10.29 12.54
CA ASP A 50 -13.30 11.65 13.03
C ASP A 50 -13.13 12.66 11.89
N THR A 51 -12.58 12.22 10.76
CA THR A 51 -12.25 13.11 9.63
C THR A 51 -13.37 13.20 8.60
N ALA A 52 -14.12 12.13 8.36
CA ALA A 52 -15.09 12.02 7.27
C ALA A 52 -16.50 11.60 7.73
N GLY A 53 -16.70 11.28 9.01
CA GLY A 53 -18.00 10.86 9.54
C GLY A 53 -18.50 9.53 8.98
N THR A 54 -17.59 8.65 8.52
CA THR A 54 -17.97 7.37 7.90
C THR A 54 -17.20 6.20 8.47
N GLU A 55 -17.87 5.06 8.60
CA GLU A 55 -17.30 3.80 9.10
C GLU A 55 -17.04 2.82 7.95
N VAL A 56 -16.29 3.28 6.94
CA VAL A 56 -16.00 2.48 5.75
C VAL A 56 -14.72 1.69 5.92
N GLY A 57 -14.84 0.39 5.70
CA GLY A 57 -13.70 -0.48 5.59
C GLY A 57 -12.84 -0.17 4.35
N SER A 58 -11.54 0.04 4.55
CA SER A 58 -10.57 0.27 3.46
C SER A 58 -9.34 -0.63 3.59
N ASP A 59 -8.66 -0.85 2.48
CA ASP A 59 -7.43 -1.65 2.38
C ASP A 59 -6.30 -0.79 1.81
N LEU A 60 -5.11 -0.83 2.44
CA LEU A 60 -3.86 -0.31 1.91
C LEU A 60 -3.14 -1.43 1.16
N ILE A 61 -2.81 -1.21 -0.12
CA ILE A 61 -2.10 -2.18 -0.95
C ILE A 61 -0.79 -1.54 -1.42
N VAL A 62 0.31 -2.28 -1.25
CA VAL A 62 1.64 -1.91 -1.71
C VAL A 62 2.16 -2.97 -2.68
N LEU A 63 2.48 -2.53 -3.90
CA LEU A 63 2.98 -3.36 -4.99
C LEU A 63 4.35 -2.85 -5.45
N GLN A 64 5.18 -3.76 -5.92
CA GLN A 64 6.43 -3.45 -6.60
C GLN A 64 6.38 -3.96 -8.03
N LYS A 65 6.59 -3.08 -9.03
CA LYS A 65 6.55 -3.49 -10.45
C LYS A 65 7.61 -4.55 -10.74
N GLN A 66 7.17 -5.63 -11.37
CA GLN A 66 8.01 -6.73 -11.84
C GLN A 66 7.38 -7.28 -13.12
N SER A 67 7.80 -6.76 -14.28
CA SER A 67 7.22 -7.10 -15.59
C SER A 67 7.63 -8.49 -16.09
N GLY A 68 8.71 -9.08 -15.57
CA GLY A 68 9.22 -10.39 -15.97
C GLY A 68 8.74 -11.56 -15.09
N LYS A 69 7.65 -11.37 -14.34
CA LYS A 69 7.22 -12.35 -13.33
C LYS A 69 6.72 -13.64 -13.96
N THR A 70 7.23 -14.78 -13.46
CA THR A 70 6.92 -16.11 -14.02
C THR A 70 6.03 -16.97 -13.13
N ALA A 71 5.91 -16.64 -11.84
CA ALA A 71 5.14 -17.41 -10.88
C ALA A 71 4.57 -16.53 -9.76
N LEU A 72 3.44 -16.97 -9.21
CA LEU A 72 2.81 -16.36 -8.04
C LEU A 72 3.28 -17.02 -6.74
N THR A 73 3.56 -16.19 -5.74
CA THR A 73 3.81 -16.63 -4.35
C THR A 73 2.54 -17.19 -3.70
N PRO A 74 2.65 -17.94 -2.58
CA PRO A 74 1.48 -18.37 -1.81
C PRO A 74 0.57 -17.21 -1.38
N GLU A 75 1.16 -16.10 -0.94
CA GLU A 75 0.46 -14.89 -0.51
C GLU A 75 -0.34 -14.27 -1.66
N GLU A 76 0.24 -14.25 -2.86
CA GLU A 76 -0.42 -13.70 -4.04
C GLU A 76 -1.55 -14.60 -4.51
N LYS A 77 -1.41 -15.93 -4.40
CA LYS A 77 -2.51 -16.87 -4.66
C LYS A 77 -3.68 -16.65 -3.70
N LEU A 78 -3.40 -16.34 -2.43
CA LEU A 78 -4.43 -15.95 -1.47
C LEU A 78 -5.07 -14.62 -1.85
N PHE A 79 -4.28 -13.64 -2.28
CA PHE A 79 -4.75 -12.32 -2.72
C PHE A 79 -5.73 -12.38 -3.90
N LEU A 80 -5.60 -13.37 -4.79
CA LEU A 80 -6.50 -13.50 -5.94
C LEU A 80 -7.93 -13.88 -5.55
N LYS A 81 -8.09 -14.79 -4.60
CA LYS A 81 -9.34 -15.51 -4.38
C LYS A 81 -10.10 -14.95 -3.20
N SER A 82 -11.43 -14.88 -3.34
CA SER A 82 -12.35 -14.61 -2.24
C SER A 82 -13.14 -15.86 -1.89
N ARG A 83 -13.55 -15.97 -0.63
CA ARG A 83 -14.48 -16.98 -0.13
C ARG A 83 -15.75 -16.33 0.40
N THR A 84 -16.83 -17.10 0.44
CA THR A 84 -18.07 -16.70 1.10
C THR A 84 -18.10 -17.32 2.50
N LEU A 85 -18.25 -16.49 3.53
CA LEU A 85 -18.42 -16.91 4.91
C LEU A 85 -19.85 -17.42 5.15
N SER A 86 -20.09 -18.08 6.28
CA SER A 86 -21.40 -18.64 6.64
C SER A 86 -22.49 -17.57 6.80
N ASN A 87 -22.13 -16.33 7.13
CA ASN A 87 -23.01 -15.16 7.20
C ASN A 87 -23.32 -14.54 5.82
N GLY A 88 -22.78 -15.10 4.72
CA GLY A 88 -22.95 -14.60 3.36
C GLY A 88 -21.97 -13.49 2.94
N GLU A 89 -21.12 -13.02 3.86
CA GLU A 89 -20.07 -12.05 3.59
C GLU A 89 -19.01 -12.66 2.65
N LYS A 90 -18.58 -11.89 1.65
CA LYS A 90 -17.41 -12.26 0.84
C LYS A 90 -16.19 -11.65 1.49
N VAL A 91 -15.13 -12.45 1.63
CA VAL A 91 -13.85 -11.99 2.16
C VAL A 91 -12.72 -12.51 1.29
N ASN A 92 -11.74 -11.66 1.00
CA ASN A 92 -10.52 -12.06 0.33
C ASN A 92 -9.73 -13.06 1.20
N ASN A 93 -9.21 -14.13 0.60
CA ASN A 93 -8.48 -15.17 1.32
C ASN A 93 -7.16 -14.66 1.92
N TYR A 94 -6.64 -13.53 1.46
CA TYR A 94 -5.50 -12.85 2.06
C TYR A 94 -5.75 -12.43 3.52
N PHE A 95 -7.00 -12.11 3.88
CA PHE A 95 -7.37 -11.68 5.23
C PHE A 95 -7.93 -12.82 6.10
N GLN A 96 -7.67 -14.07 5.72
CA GLN A 96 -8.35 -15.23 6.31
C GLN A 96 -8.13 -15.45 7.81
N ASP A 97 -7.01 -14.99 8.34
CA ASP A 97 -6.59 -15.14 9.74
C ASP A 97 -6.66 -13.82 10.51
N PHE A 98 -7.13 -12.74 9.85
CA PHE A 98 -7.18 -11.38 10.37
C PHE A 98 -5.84 -10.79 10.86
N ASN A 99 -4.71 -11.48 10.64
CA ASN A 99 -3.38 -11.00 11.05
C ASN A 99 -2.94 -9.75 10.26
N ARG A 100 -3.57 -9.53 9.11
CA ARG A 100 -3.34 -8.37 8.22
C ARG A 100 -4.47 -7.35 8.30
N VAL A 101 -5.20 -7.32 9.42
CA VAL A 101 -6.22 -6.33 9.74
C VAL A 101 -5.76 -5.53 10.95
N VAL A 102 -5.66 -4.22 10.85
CA VAL A 102 -5.33 -3.35 11.99
C VAL A 102 -6.57 -3.20 12.87
N HIS A 103 -6.55 -3.79 14.07
CA HIS A 103 -7.70 -3.75 14.98
C HIS A 103 -7.30 -4.07 16.43
N THR A 104 -8.08 -3.57 17.39
CA THR A 104 -8.09 -4.07 18.78
C THR A 104 -9.31 -4.92 19.08
N LYS A 105 -10.38 -4.77 18.28
CA LYS A 105 -11.64 -5.50 18.45
C LYS A 105 -12.29 -5.77 17.09
N GLY A 106 -12.84 -6.98 16.96
CA GLY A 106 -13.68 -7.39 15.83
C GLY A 106 -15.04 -7.88 16.33
N TYR A 107 -16.12 -7.51 15.64
CA TYR A 107 -17.47 -7.99 15.94
C TYR A 107 -18.34 -8.01 14.67
N VAL A 108 -19.45 -8.75 14.70
CA VAL A 108 -20.39 -8.78 13.57
C VAL A 108 -21.44 -7.69 13.78
N ASP A 109 -21.64 -6.86 12.76
CA ASP A 109 -22.70 -5.86 12.69
C ASP A 109 -23.20 -5.73 11.24
N LYS A 110 -23.86 -4.64 10.89
CA LYS A 110 -24.28 -4.32 9.53
C LYS A 110 -23.30 -3.40 8.82
N ASP A 111 -23.04 -3.67 7.55
CA ASP A 111 -22.39 -2.72 6.65
C ASP A 111 -23.30 -1.51 6.32
N LEU A 112 -22.76 -0.56 5.56
CA LEU A 112 -23.50 0.63 5.07
C LEU A 112 -24.75 0.31 4.22
N TYR A 113 -24.92 -0.95 3.79
CA TYR A 113 -26.06 -1.42 3.01
C TYR A 113 -27.00 -2.32 3.82
N GLY A 114 -26.78 -2.43 5.14
CA GLY A 114 -27.62 -3.20 6.07
C GLY A 114 -27.35 -4.71 6.08
N LYS A 115 -26.29 -5.19 5.42
CA LYS A 115 -25.92 -6.61 5.36
C LYS A 115 -24.98 -6.98 6.51
N PRO A 116 -25.06 -8.21 7.07
CA PRO A 116 -24.10 -8.67 8.05
C PRO A 116 -22.66 -8.56 7.52
N ALA A 117 -21.78 -7.93 8.29
CA ALA A 117 -20.37 -7.75 7.99
C ALA A 117 -19.54 -7.82 9.27
N THR A 118 -18.27 -8.21 9.11
CA THR A 118 -17.32 -8.19 10.22
C THR A 118 -16.72 -6.78 10.33
N ILE A 119 -17.00 -6.11 11.44
CA ILE A 119 -16.53 -4.76 11.73
C ILE A 119 -15.27 -4.85 12.60
N PHE A 120 -14.22 -4.15 12.17
CA PHE A 120 -12.95 -4.05 12.89
C PHE A 120 -12.75 -2.61 13.36
N ILE A 121 -12.50 -2.43 14.65
CA ILE A 121 -12.20 -1.12 15.24
C ILE A 121 -10.86 -1.13 15.95
N HIS A 122 -10.28 0.06 16.10
CA HIS A 122 -9.08 0.27 16.86
C HIS A 122 -9.31 1.30 17.97
N GLU A 123 -9.27 0.86 19.23
CA GLU A 123 -9.66 1.68 20.40
C GLU A 123 -8.59 2.67 20.86
N LYS A 124 -7.34 2.52 20.39
CA LYS A 124 -6.22 3.42 20.75
C LYS A 124 -6.07 4.62 19.81
N GLY A 125 -7.11 4.96 19.05
CA GLY A 125 -7.11 6.08 18.11
C GLY A 125 -6.03 6.00 17.02
N ILE A 126 -5.75 7.13 16.39
CA ILE A 126 -4.83 7.22 15.23
C ILE A 126 -3.40 6.80 15.56
N GLU A 127 -2.92 7.09 16.78
CA GLU A 127 -1.55 6.71 17.21
C GLU A 127 -1.39 5.19 17.29
N GLY A 128 -2.39 4.50 17.85
CA GLY A 128 -2.39 3.05 17.90
C GLY A 128 -2.50 2.42 16.52
N ILE A 129 -3.38 2.95 15.66
CA ILE A 129 -3.51 2.50 14.27
C ILE A 129 -2.17 2.64 13.55
N ALA A 130 -1.51 3.79 13.68
CA ALA A 130 -0.22 4.05 13.05
C ALA A 130 0.88 3.12 13.56
N SER A 131 0.92 2.83 14.86
CA SER A 131 1.87 1.89 15.46
C SER A 131 1.71 0.48 14.89
N ASP A 132 0.49 -0.04 14.87
CA ASP A 132 0.21 -1.41 14.42
C ASP A 132 0.42 -1.54 12.91
N LEU A 133 -0.04 -0.55 12.13
CA LEU A 133 0.21 -0.48 10.70
C LEU A 133 1.71 -0.43 10.39
N LYS A 134 2.49 0.37 11.13
CA LYS A 134 3.96 0.43 10.98
C LYS A 134 4.59 -0.93 11.24
N GLY A 135 4.15 -1.65 12.27
CA GLY A 135 4.63 -3.00 12.57
C GLY A 135 4.38 -3.97 11.41
N MET A 136 3.17 -3.99 10.89
CA MET A 136 2.79 -4.84 9.75
C MET A 136 3.58 -4.50 8.48
N LEU A 137 3.65 -3.22 8.12
CA LEU A 137 4.38 -2.76 6.95
C LEU A 137 5.88 -3.04 7.07
N SER A 138 6.48 -2.81 8.24
CA SER A 138 7.92 -3.08 8.44
C SER A 138 8.25 -4.55 8.24
N ALA A 139 7.43 -5.45 8.81
CA ALA A 139 7.59 -6.89 8.64
C ALA A 139 7.45 -7.29 7.16
N ASP A 140 6.43 -6.77 6.49
CA ASP A 140 6.15 -7.07 5.09
C ASP A 140 7.26 -6.60 4.15
N PHE A 141 7.70 -5.36 4.30
CA PHE A 141 8.79 -4.79 3.51
C PHE A 141 10.09 -5.57 3.71
N SER A 142 10.41 -5.94 4.95
CA SER A 142 11.63 -6.72 5.24
C SER A 142 11.68 -8.09 4.56
N GLN A 143 10.50 -8.68 4.29
CA GLN A 143 10.39 -10.02 3.70
C GLN A 143 10.17 -9.99 2.19
N ARG A 144 9.48 -8.96 1.67
CA ARG A 144 8.90 -8.98 0.32
C ARG A 144 9.34 -7.84 -0.59
N LEU A 145 9.98 -6.79 -0.07
CA LEU A 145 10.51 -5.74 -0.92
C LEU A 145 11.85 -6.18 -1.55
N ASP A 146 11.88 -6.29 -2.88
CA ASP A 146 13.13 -6.53 -3.61
C ASP A 146 13.90 -5.21 -3.74
N THR A 147 14.82 -4.99 -2.81
CA THR A 147 15.63 -3.77 -2.76
C THR A 147 16.62 -3.70 -3.91
N GLU A 148 17.14 -4.83 -4.39
CA GLU A 148 18.05 -4.87 -5.52
C GLU A 148 17.34 -4.46 -6.80
N LEU A 149 16.16 -5.01 -7.07
CA LEU A 149 15.31 -4.62 -8.19
C LEU A 149 14.96 -3.14 -8.15
N TYR A 150 14.64 -2.61 -6.96
CA TYR A 150 14.35 -1.18 -6.78
C TYR A 150 15.56 -0.31 -7.12
N LEU A 151 16.75 -0.64 -6.58
CA LEU A 151 17.97 0.16 -6.70
C LEU A 151 18.60 0.07 -8.10
N ASN A 152 18.62 -1.12 -8.71
CA ASN A 152 19.19 -1.34 -10.05
C ASN A 152 18.45 -0.56 -11.13
N ASN A 153 17.17 -0.30 -10.92
CA ASN A 153 16.33 0.47 -11.82
C ASN A 153 16.08 1.89 -11.29
N SER A 154 16.79 2.31 -10.24
CA SER A 154 16.66 3.65 -9.70
C SER A 154 17.47 4.64 -10.54
N ILE A 155 16.93 5.86 -10.67
CA ILE A 155 17.57 6.96 -11.40
C ILE A 155 18.94 7.31 -10.79
N LEU A 156 19.16 6.97 -9.51
CA LEU A 156 20.41 7.19 -8.79
C LEU A 156 21.57 6.27 -9.22
N ARG A 157 21.30 5.22 -10.03
CA ARG A 157 22.31 4.26 -10.49
C ARG A 157 22.52 4.26 -12.01
N GLN A 158 21.86 5.15 -12.75
CA GLN A 158 22.12 5.27 -14.18
C GLN A 158 23.47 5.99 -14.41
N PRO A 159 24.43 5.38 -15.12
CA PRO A 159 25.69 6.02 -15.49
C PRO A 159 25.55 7.19 -16.48
N ASP A 160 24.34 7.46 -16.98
CA ASP A 160 24.10 8.36 -18.11
C ASP A 160 23.58 9.76 -17.71
N TYR A 161 23.91 10.25 -16.52
CA TYR A 161 23.95 11.71 -16.28
C TYR A 161 25.39 12.19 -16.45
N ASP A 162 25.91 12.12 -17.67
CA ASP A 162 27.14 12.77 -18.10
C ASP A 162 26.87 14.28 -18.35
N TYR A 163 26.12 14.91 -17.43
CA TYR A 163 25.89 16.35 -17.46
C TYR A 163 27.13 17.02 -16.87
N GLU A 164 28.05 17.43 -17.74
CA GLU A 164 29.06 18.41 -17.36
C GLU A 164 28.35 19.72 -17.03
N MET A 165 28.22 20.02 -15.73
CA MET A 165 27.68 21.29 -15.26
C MET A 165 28.44 22.43 -15.92
N THR A 166 27.70 23.29 -16.61
CA THR A 166 28.22 24.53 -17.15
C THR A 166 28.55 25.48 -15.99
N LYS A 167 29.35 26.53 -16.26
CA LYS A 167 29.63 27.56 -15.26
C LYS A 167 28.37 28.26 -14.74
N GLU A 168 27.35 28.33 -15.59
CA GLU A 168 26.05 28.94 -15.25
C GLU A 168 25.30 28.06 -14.24
N ASP A 169 25.31 26.74 -14.42
CA ASP A 169 24.71 25.80 -13.46
C ASP A 169 25.40 25.86 -12.08
N TRP A 170 26.72 26.04 -12.06
CA TRP A 170 27.47 26.23 -10.81
C TRP A 170 27.09 27.52 -10.09
N GLN A 171 26.87 28.60 -10.83
CA GLN A 171 26.43 29.88 -10.25
C GLN A 171 25.02 29.78 -9.68
N GLU A 172 24.09 29.15 -10.40
CA GLU A 172 22.71 28.99 -9.96
C GLU A 172 22.62 28.10 -8.70
N MET A 173 23.40 27.02 -8.65
CA MET A 173 23.55 26.17 -7.46
C MET A 173 24.12 26.92 -6.25
N GLU A 174 25.11 27.80 -6.45
CA GLU A 174 25.65 28.63 -5.36
C GLU A 174 24.62 29.64 -4.84
N GLU A 175 23.80 30.24 -5.71
CA GLU A 175 22.74 31.16 -5.31
C GLU A 175 21.64 30.44 -4.52
N ILE A 176 21.22 29.26 -4.96
CA ILE A 176 20.24 28.42 -4.24
C ILE A 176 20.80 27.98 -2.88
N MET A 177 22.08 27.60 -2.81
CA MET A 177 22.76 27.23 -1.56
C MET A 177 22.94 28.42 -0.61
N LYS A 178 23.15 29.63 -1.13
CA LYS A 178 23.15 30.86 -0.32
C LYS A 178 21.75 31.19 0.20
N ALA A 179 20.74 31.10 -0.66
CA ALA A 179 19.35 31.37 -0.32
C ALA A 179 18.80 30.39 0.74
N SER A 180 19.18 29.10 0.68
CA SER A 180 18.75 28.11 1.68
C SER A 180 19.43 28.26 3.05
N LYS A 181 20.60 28.91 3.12
CA LYS A 181 21.28 29.24 4.38
C LYS A 181 20.69 30.47 5.06
N THR A 182 19.97 31.31 4.33
CA THR A 182 19.14 32.37 4.91
C THR A 182 17.77 31.82 5.28
N LYS A 183 17.40 32.03 6.54
CA LYS A 183 16.27 31.43 7.25
C LYS A 183 14.91 32.03 6.81
N GLU A 184 14.65 32.14 5.51
CA GLU A 184 13.42 32.74 4.97
C GLU A 184 12.64 31.84 4.02
N PHE A 185 13.05 30.59 3.81
CA PHE A 185 12.32 29.68 2.89
C PHE A 185 11.13 28.94 3.52
N TRP A 186 10.78 29.23 4.78
CA TRP A 186 9.60 28.69 5.46
C TRP A 186 8.86 29.76 6.28
N ALA A 187 8.62 30.93 5.68
CA ALA A 187 7.68 31.93 6.19
C ALA A 187 6.58 32.18 5.16
#